data_AF-A0A1F6PJW5-F1
#
_entry.id   AF-A0A1F6PJW5-F1
#
_cell.length_a   1.000
_cell.length_b   1.000
_cell.length_c   1.000
_cell.angle_alpha   90.00
_cell.angle_beta   90.00
_cell.angle_gamma   90.00
#
_symmetry.space_group_name_H-M   'P 1'
#
loop_
_entity.id
_entity.type
_entity.pdbx_description
1 polymer ?
#
loop_
_entity_poly.entity_id
_entity_poly.type
_entity_poly.pdbx_seq_one_letter_code
_entity_poly.pdbx_strand_id
1 'polypeptide(L)'
;MEEIVKLLEEEGIKVFSDFEVAGFTVDFVISDGFNSMAVELNGFDLRSGSVLNGNDEFSFKKTHSSEENNDKFLKSIEKQEVLERCGWKVARLNSREWHYSKKACINKLKEMLIQLSTSL
;
A
#
# COMPACT_ATOMS: atom_id res chain seq x y z
N MET A 1 -9.12 -0.28 3.56
CA MET A 1 -8.34 -1.44 3.08
C MET A 1 -9.25 -2.43 2.34
N GLU A 2 -10.41 -2.80 2.89
CA GLU A 2 -11.39 -3.71 2.26
C GLU A 2 -11.72 -3.40 0.79
N GLU A 3 -11.97 -2.13 0.45
CA GLU A 3 -12.28 -1.75 -0.94
C GLU A 3 -11.13 -2.04 -1.91
N ILE A 4 -9.87 -1.82 -1.48
CA ILE A 4 -8.69 -2.08 -2.30
C ILE A 4 -8.58 -3.58 -2.58
N VAL A 5 -8.75 -4.40 -1.54
CA VAL A 5 -8.72 -5.86 -1.63
C VAL A 5 -9.77 -6.35 -2.62
N LYS A 6 -11.02 -5.90 -2.45
CA LYS A 6 -12.13 -6.27 -3.33
C LYS A 6 -11.84 -5.95 -4.80
N LEU A 7 -11.37 -4.75 -5.08
CA LEU A 7 -11.08 -4.32 -6.46
C LEU A 7 -9.90 -5.08 -7.09
N LEU A 8 -8.90 -5.49 -6.30
CA LEU A 8 -7.81 -6.34 -6.78
C LEU A 8 -8.30 -7.77 -7.07
N GLU A 9 -9.13 -8.33 -6.20
CA GLU A 9 -9.70 -9.67 -6.35
C GLU A 9 -10.65 -9.76 -7.55
N GLU A 10 -11.43 -8.71 -7.82
CA GLU A 10 -12.26 -8.58 -9.03
C GLU A 10 -11.42 -8.62 -10.33
N GLU A 11 -10.16 -8.19 -10.27
CA GLU A 11 -9.19 -8.26 -11.36
C GLU A 11 -8.41 -9.60 -11.41
N GLY A 12 -8.76 -10.56 -10.55
CA GLY A 12 -8.11 -11.86 -10.44
C GLY A 12 -6.78 -11.86 -9.69
N ILE A 13 -6.46 -10.78 -8.98
CA ILE A 13 -5.23 -10.63 -8.20
C ILE A 13 -5.49 -11.08 -6.77
N LYS A 14 -4.68 -12.02 -6.26
CA LYS A 14 -4.74 -12.47 -4.87
C LYS A 14 -4.10 -11.43 -3.96
N VAL A 15 -4.69 -11.24 -2.78
CA VAL A 15 -4.18 -10.33 -1.75
C VAL A 15 -3.90 -11.10 -0.46
N PHE A 16 -2.74 -10.86 0.14
CA PHE A 16 -2.34 -11.44 1.43
C PHE A 16 -2.03 -10.31 2.41
N SER A 17 -2.91 -10.10 3.38
CA SER A 17 -2.71 -9.14 4.47
C SER A 17 -1.83 -9.74 5.58
N ASP A 18 -1.37 -8.89 6.49
CA ASP A 18 -0.59 -9.27 7.68
C ASP A 18 0.66 -10.11 7.36
N PHE A 19 1.26 -9.85 6.20
CA PHE A 19 2.41 -10.61 5.72
C PHE A 19 3.70 -10.05 6.35
N GLU A 20 4.46 -10.91 7.02
CA GLU A 20 5.76 -10.56 7.57
C GLU A 20 6.89 -11.02 6.64
N VAL A 21 7.79 -10.10 6.31
CA VAL A 21 9.00 -10.44 5.55
C VAL A 21 10.18 -9.59 6.00
N ALA A 22 11.33 -10.24 6.13
CA ALA A 22 12.58 -9.63 6.60
C ALA A 22 12.44 -8.86 7.94
N GLY A 23 11.55 -9.32 8.84
CA GLY A 23 11.28 -8.68 10.13
C GLY A 23 10.37 -7.45 10.05
N PHE A 24 9.72 -7.21 8.91
CA PHE A 24 8.75 -6.14 8.72
C PHE A 24 7.39 -6.70 8.32
N THR A 25 6.33 -6.14 8.91
CA THR A 25 4.96 -6.30 8.39
C THR A 25 4.75 -5.34 7.24
N VAL A 26 4.30 -5.86 6.09
CA VAL A 26 3.83 -5.04 4.95
C VAL A 26 2.32 -4.88 4.99
N ASP A 27 1.77 -3.80 4.42
CA ASP A 27 0.31 -3.59 4.47
C ASP A 27 -0.45 -4.74 3.79
N PHE A 28 0.03 -5.18 2.62
CA PHE A 28 -0.36 -6.43 1.99
C PHE A 28 0.59 -6.83 0.87
N VAL A 29 0.53 -8.10 0.47
CA VAL A 29 1.16 -8.64 -0.74
C VAL A 29 0.09 -8.87 -1.80
N ILE A 30 0.41 -8.56 -3.05
CA ILE A 30 -0.43 -8.93 -4.21
C ILE A 30 0.26 -10.01 -5.05
N SER A 31 -0.51 -10.90 -5.64
CA SER A 31 0.00 -11.97 -6.51
C SER A 31 -0.95 -12.32 -7.65
N ASP A 32 -0.37 -12.57 -8.83
CA ASP A 32 -1.06 -13.16 -9.99
C ASP A 32 -0.96 -14.70 -10.04
N GLY A 33 -0.34 -15.31 -9.02
CA GLY A 33 -0.06 -16.75 -8.94
C GLY A 33 1.34 -17.16 -9.41
N PHE A 34 2.05 -16.29 -10.14
CA PHE A 34 3.43 -16.51 -10.58
C PHE A 34 4.40 -15.52 -9.94
N ASN A 35 4.01 -14.24 -9.91
CA ASN A 35 4.73 -13.14 -9.33
C ASN A 35 4.04 -12.66 -8.06
N SER A 36 4.82 -12.08 -7.17
CA SER A 36 4.33 -11.46 -5.94
C SER A 36 5.09 -10.17 -5.68
N MET A 37 4.39 -9.16 -5.15
CA MET A 37 5.03 -7.93 -4.69
C MET A 37 4.40 -7.43 -3.39
N ALA A 38 5.21 -6.77 -2.57
CA ALA A 38 4.72 -6.04 -1.40
C ALA A 38 4.10 -4.70 -1.82
N VAL A 39 3.00 -4.32 -1.19
CA VAL A 39 2.33 -3.03 -1.39
C VAL A 39 2.25 -2.29 -0.07
N GLU A 40 2.69 -1.03 -0.07
CA GLU A 40 2.61 -0.12 1.07
C GLU A 40 1.57 0.99 0.79
N LEU A 41 0.71 1.25 1.76
CA LEU A 41 -0.32 2.27 1.76
C LEU A 41 0.23 3.57 2.33
N ASN A 42 0.40 4.58 1.47
CA ASN A 42 0.87 5.88 1.90
C ASN A 42 -0.27 6.90 2.04
N GLY A 43 -0.40 7.49 3.22
CA GLY A 43 -1.39 8.54 3.51
C GLY A 43 -2.83 8.05 3.56
N PHE A 44 -3.06 6.74 3.71
CA PHE A 44 -4.37 6.20 4.04
C PHE A 44 -4.62 6.38 5.53
N ASP A 45 -5.75 6.99 5.91
CA ASP A 45 -6.14 7.03 7.31
C ASP A 45 -6.76 5.68 7.68
N LEU A 46 -5.93 4.78 8.20
CA LEU A 46 -6.34 3.44 8.61
C LEU A 46 -7.17 3.45 9.92
N ARG A 47 -7.48 4.62 10.50
CA ARG A 47 -8.29 4.74 11.72
C ARG A 47 -9.81 4.67 11.50
N SER A 48 -10.29 4.22 10.34
CA SER A 48 -11.73 4.01 10.15
C SER A 48 -12.17 2.64 10.69
N GLY A 49 -12.07 2.49 12.01
CA GLY A 49 -12.97 1.66 12.82
C GLY A 49 -14.04 2.51 13.51
N SER A 50 -14.24 3.75 13.04
CA SER A 50 -15.20 4.70 13.59
C SER A 50 -16.32 4.91 12.60
N VAL A 51 -17.50 4.42 12.96
CA VAL A 51 -18.80 4.70 12.35
C VAL A 51 -18.86 6.16 11.89
N LEU A 52 -19.05 6.36 10.58
CA LEU A 52 -19.34 7.67 10.02
C LEU A 52 -20.77 8.05 10.43
N ASN A 53 -20.92 8.74 11.57
CA ASN A 53 -22.12 9.54 11.80
C ASN A 53 -21.94 10.83 11.02
N GLY A 54 -22.93 11.13 10.18
CA GLY A 54 -22.96 12.30 9.32
C GLY A 54 -22.80 13.59 10.11
N ASN A 55 -22.18 14.56 9.45
CA ASN A 55 -21.86 15.91 9.91
C ASN A 55 -20.60 15.96 10.78
N ASP A 56 -19.42 15.93 10.16
CA ASP A 56 -18.27 16.57 10.78
C ASP A 56 -17.30 17.14 9.74
N GLU A 57 -16.93 18.37 10.04
CA GLU A 57 -15.99 19.25 9.36
C GLU A 57 -14.66 18.54 9.10
N PHE A 58 -14.09 18.74 7.90
CA PHE A 58 -12.78 18.24 7.50
C PHE A 58 -11.71 18.81 8.44
N SER A 59 -11.54 18.16 9.59
CA SER A 59 -10.59 18.54 10.61
C SER A 59 -9.23 18.04 10.15
N PHE A 60 -8.48 18.92 9.48
CA PHE A 60 -7.03 18.84 9.37
C PHE A 60 -6.47 18.70 10.79
N LYS A 61 -6.34 17.46 11.29
CA LYS A 61 -5.52 17.20 12.46
C LYS A 61 -4.08 17.51 12.04
N LYS A 62 -3.64 18.71 12.40
CA LYS A 62 -2.25 19.15 12.38
C LYS A 62 -1.43 18.05 13.04
N THR A 63 -0.75 17.23 12.24
CA THR A 63 0.15 16.21 12.74
C THR A 63 1.27 16.90 13.51
N HIS A 64 1.48 16.42 14.73
CA HIS A 64 2.53 16.86 15.62
C HIS A 64 3.90 16.72 14.94
N SER A 65 4.72 17.78 15.07
CA SER A 65 6.16 17.92 14.74
C SER A 65 6.68 17.40 13.38
N SER A 66 7.50 18.21 12.70
CA SER A 66 8.23 17.83 11.48
C SER A 66 9.16 16.62 11.67
N GLU A 67 9.59 16.36 12.91
CA GLU A 67 10.54 15.30 13.25
C GLU A 67 9.91 13.90 13.19
N GLU A 68 8.67 13.71 13.68
CA GLU A 68 7.96 12.43 13.61
C GLU A 68 7.66 12.00 12.16
N ASN A 69 7.33 12.97 11.30
CA ASN A 69 7.11 12.69 9.88
C ASN A 69 8.42 12.31 9.18
N ASN A 70 9.54 12.91 9.59
CA ASN A 70 10.86 12.58 9.05
C ASN A 70 11.31 11.18 9.48
N ASP A 71 11.13 10.81 10.75
CA ASP A 71 11.45 9.47 11.26
C ASP A 71 10.62 8.38 10.55
N LYS A 72 9.31 8.60 10.35
CA LYS A 72 8.48 7.67 9.56
C LYS A 72 8.94 7.54 8.12
N PHE A 73 9.35 8.66 7.50
CA PHE A 73 9.85 8.65 6.13
C PHE A 73 11.16 7.85 6.03
N LEU A 74 12.12 8.08 6.92
CA LEU A 74 13.39 7.33 6.95
C LEU A 74 13.16 5.83 7.15
N LYS A 75 12.31 5.45 8.12
CA LYS A 75 11.94 4.03 8.33
C LYS A 75 11.29 3.40 7.10
N SER A 76 10.51 4.17 6.35
CA SER A 76 9.89 3.68 5.10
C SER A 76 10.89 3.44 3.97
N ILE A 77 12.00 4.19 3.95
CA ILE A 77 13.10 4.00 3.01
C ILE A 77 13.90 2.75 3.41
N GLU A 78 14.31 2.67 4.67
CA GLU A 78 15.07 1.53 5.20
C GLU A 78 14.32 0.21 4.99
N LYS A 79 13.01 0.20 5.28
CA LYS A 79 12.15 -0.96 5.02
C LYS A 79 12.18 -1.34 3.54
N GLN A 80 12.00 -0.39 2.62
CA GLN A 80 12.05 -0.69 1.19
C GLN A 80 13.41 -1.29 0.77
N GLU A 81 14.52 -0.71 1.23
CA GLU A 81 15.86 -1.22 0.89
C GLU A 81 16.09 -2.64 1.41
N VAL A 82 15.61 -2.97 2.61
CA VAL A 82 15.72 -4.34 3.14
C VAL A 82 14.86 -5.29 2.32
N LEU A 83 13.61 -4.93 2.01
CA LEU A 83 12.71 -5.75 1.19
C LEU A 83 13.32 -6.04 -0.19
N GLU A 84 13.84 -5.02 -0.86
CA GLU A 84 14.46 -5.15 -2.18
C GLU A 84 15.71 -6.04 -2.15
N ARG A 85 16.54 -5.94 -1.09
CA ARG A 85 17.67 -6.87 -0.89
C ARG A 85 17.24 -8.31 -0.63
N CYS A 86 16.04 -8.51 -0.09
CA CYS A 86 15.44 -9.84 0.08
C CYS A 86 14.71 -10.34 -1.18
N GLY A 87 14.86 -9.66 -2.32
CA GLY A 87 14.27 -10.06 -3.59
C GLY A 87 12.81 -9.63 -3.78
N TRP A 88 12.28 -8.78 -2.91
CA TRP A 88 10.92 -8.28 -3.02
C TRP A 88 10.86 -7.00 -3.84
N LYS A 89 9.92 -6.94 -4.79
CA LYS A 89 9.49 -5.66 -5.33
C LYS A 89 8.52 -5.00 -4.34
N VAL A 90 8.70 -3.71 -4.12
CA VAL A 90 7.81 -2.89 -3.28
C VAL A 90 7.11 -1.85 -4.14
N ALA A 91 5.77 -1.85 -4.12
CA ALA A 91 4.94 -0.79 -4.69
C ALA A 91 4.37 0.09 -3.60
N ARG A 92 4.16 1.38 -3.91
CA ARG A 92 3.43 2.31 -3.05
C ARG A 92 2.13 2.71 -3.70
N LEU A 93 1.05 2.58 -2.95
CA LEU A 93 -0.25 3.14 -3.30
C LEU A 93 -0.47 4.40 -2.48
N ASN A 94 -0.59 5.56 -3.14
CA ASN A 94 -0.84 6.82 -2.43
C ASN A 94 -2.34 7.09 -2.33
N SER A 95 -2.79 7.49 -1.15
CA SER A 95 -4.20 7.85 -0.90
C SER A 95 -4.71 8.93 -1.85
N ARG A 96 -3.88 9.92 -2.21
CA ARG A 96 -4.28 10.96 -3.18
C ARG A 96 -4.56 10.40 -4.57
N GLU A 97 -3.68 9.51 -5.06
CA GLU A 97 -3.87 8.84 -6.36
C GLU A 97 -5.13 7.96 -6.32
N TRP A 98 -5.34 7.27 -5.20
CA TRP A 98 -6.52 6.44 -4.98
C TRP A 98 -7.84 7.22 -5.04
N HIS A 99 -7.91 8.36 -4.34
CA HIS A 99 -9.08 9.23 -4.36
C HIS A 99 -9.34 9.84 -5.75
N TYR A 100 -8.28 10.09 -6.52
CA TYR A 100 -8.41 10.61 -7.87
C TYR A 100 -8.91 9.55 -8.85
N SER A 101 -8.31 8.36 -8.85
CA SER A 101 -8.74 7.25 -9.73
C SER A 101 -8.32 5.89 -9.17
N LYS A 102 -9.28 5.19 -8.58
CA LYS A 102 -9.12 3.81 -8.08
C LYS A 102 -8.71 2.86 -9.22
N LYS A 103 -9.39 2.95 -10.37
CA LYS A 103 -9.09 2.11 -11.55
C LYS A 103 -7.66 2.31 -12.05
N ALA A 104 -7.17 3.55 -12.13
CA ALA A 104 -5.80 3.81 -12.56
C ALA A 104 -4.79 3.22 -11.57
N CYS A 105 -5.06 3.28 -10.26
CA CYS A 105 -4.23 2.68 -9.23
C CYS A 105 -4.17 1.14 -9.34
N ILE A 106 -5.33 0.50 -9.54
CA ILE A 106 -5.41 -0.95 -9.72
C ILE A 106 -4.67 -1.39 -10.99
N ASN A 107 -4.88 -0.69 -12.11
CA ASN A 107 -4.16 -0.96 -13.36
C ASN A 107 -2.64 -0.81 -13.19
N LYS A 108 -2.18 0.24 -12.49
CA LYS A 108 -0.76 0.44 -12.18
C LYS A 108 -0.17 -0.75 -11.42
N LEU A 109 -0.85 -1.24 -10.38
CA LEU A 109 -0.38 -2.40 -9.60
C LEU A 109 -0.34 -3.68 -10.46
N LYS A 110 -1.34 -3.88 -11.31
CA LYS A 110 -1.41 -5.01 -12.24
C LYS A 110 -0.30 -4.98 -13.27
N GLU A 111 -0.05 -3.82 -13.89
CA GLU A 111 1.04 -3.62 -14.84
C GLU A 111 2.40 -3.87 -14.20
N MET A 112 2.60 -3.39 -12.95
CA MET A 112 3.82 -3.66 -12.20
C MET A 112 4.00 -5.17 -11.92
N LEU A 113 2.94 -5.92 -11.58
CA LEU A 113 3.02 -7.37 -11.41
C LEU A 113 3.46 -8.07 -12.71
N ILE A 114 2.86 -7.68 -13.83
CA ILE A 114 3.18 -8.25 -15.16
C ILE A 114 4.65 -7.99 -15.50
N GLN A 115 5.16 -6.78 -15.23
CA GLN A 115 6.55 -6.42 -15.54
C GLN A 115 7.60 -7.21 -14.74
N LEU A 116 7.22 -7.82 -13.62
CA LEU A 116 8.12 -8.73 -12.88
C LEU A 116 8.47 -9.97 -13.69
N SER A 117 7.54 -10.47 -14.52
CA SER A 117 7.79 -11.62 -15.38
C SER A 117 8.76 -11.34 -16.54
N THR A 118 8.89 -10.09 -16.95
CA THR A 118 9.72 -9.68 -18.10
C THR A 118 11.14 -9.26 -17.70
N SER A 119 11.49 -9.30 -16.41
CA SER A 119 12.78 -8.86 -15.89
C SER A 119 13.83 -9.98 -15.79
N LEU A 120 13.59 -11.13 -16.44
CA LEU A 120 14.48 -12.28 -16.52
C LEU A 120 15.28 -12.33 -17.82
#